data_AF-A0A9Q3GTI3-F1
#
_entry.id   AF-A0A9Q3GTI3-F1
#
_cell.length_a   1.000
_cell.length_b   1.000
_cell.length_c   1.000
_cell.angle_alpha   90.00
_cell.angle_beta   90.00
_cell.angle_gamma   90.00
#
_symmetry.space_group_name_H-M   'P 1'
#
loop_
_entity.id
_entity.type
_entity.pdbx_description
1 polymer ?
#
loop_
_entity_poly.entity_id
_entity_poly.type
_entity_poly.pdbx_seq_one_letter_code
_entity_poly.pdbx_strand_id
1 'polypeptide(L)'
;MPSKNPKAICHCFSFGCCNHHYLDSQNELQPGLLVSTSTFQRHSLADSRLELQDPGVPNGVPLSLAPIKLLDFPANEELEDFMSLFILLLQIQAEPRNVEQPSMVPIMSENSNAQVDLLTFQLSNLNIVEEALKDWPNKLSAKTQRRGTLLTLEPSSAMGNFQNPSARAYNKRQASSDSSKVELGQDVETFDSSIYFNISLLSTSPLLVHVALVAAILFIFKHNSRQTVSWFLAAQRDALQLAYSTSASPSHSKALPYTQKALIKSIPLDIETIIQWLHLDPVLNFLICCPRCFAIYPEASSAPSHCSHRLNGPVSDQGTHLDHANNLDKTDTESGDNTDFPICNAPLFKTRIHPGKATAVRHFAHQSFSAWLGRFSSRSGVEEALDASLTKSRLQFDPCA
;
A
#
# COMPACT_ATOMS: atom_id res chain seq x y z
N MET A 1 -28.98 -19.41 28.37
CA MET A 1 -28.13 -20.54 27.94
C MET A 1 -26.91 -19.97 27.24
N PRO A 2 -25.69 -20.03 27.82
CA PRO A 2 -24.50 -19.50 27.16
C PRO A 2 -24.20 -20.37 25.93
N SER A 3 -24.22 -19.78 24.74
CA SER A 3 -23.84 -20.45 23.49
C SER A 3 -22.36 -20.83 23.58
N LYS A 4 -22.08 -22.10 23.84
CA LYS A 4 -20.72 -22.63 23.81
C LYS A 4 -20.30 -22.73 22.35
N ASN A 5 -19.69 -21.66 21.84
CA ASN A 5 -18.98 -21.74 20.57
C ASN A 5 -17.89 -22.82 20.72
N PRO A 6 -17.79 -23.78 19.77
CA PRO A 6 -16.78 -24.81 19.83
C PRO A 6 -15.39 -24.15 19.85
N LYS A 7 -14.55 -24.60 20.78
CA LYS A 7 -13.15 -24.19 20.88
C LYS A 7 -12.27 -25.34 20.37
N ALA A 8 -11.19 -24.99 19.70
CA ALA A 8 -10.16 -25.90 19.23
C ALA A 8 -8.80 -25.46 19.80
N ILE A 9 -7.87 -26.39 19.93
CA ILE A 9 -6.51 -26.12 20.39
C ILE A 9 -5.64 -25.89 19.15
N CYS A 10 -4.92 -24.77 19.09
CA CYS A 10 -4.03 -24.42 17.99
C CYS A 10 -2.57 -24.52 18.44
N HIS A 11 -1.72 -25.10 17.58
CA HIS A 11 -0.28 -25.25 17.80
C HIS A 11 0.55 -24.57 16.71
N CYS A 12 -0.03 -23.64 15.94
CA CYS A 12 0.63 -23.09 14.77
C CYS A 12 1.89 -22.26 15.11
N PHE A 13 2.87 -22.26 14.21
CA PHE A 13 4.09 -21.44 14.32
C PHE A 13 3.87 -20.00 13.84
N SER A 14 3.11 -19.81 12.76
CA SER A 14 2.84 -18.51 12.12
C SER A 14 2.29 -17.45 13.08
N PHE A 15 1.49 -17.86 14.07
CA PHE A 15 0.94 -16.98 15.10
C PHE A 15 1.49 -17.29 16.51
N GLY A 16 2.57 -18.07 16.62
CA GLY A 16 3.21 -18.40 17.91
C GLY A 16 2.30 -19.13 18.91
N CYS A 17 1.28 -19.85 18.44
CA CYS A 17 0.34 -20.56 19.33
C CYS A 17 1.04 -21.70 20.09
N CYS A 18 2.11 -22.27 19.53
CA CYS A 18 2.98 -23.25 20.19
C CYS A 18 3.68 -22.71 21.44
N ASN A 19 3.83 -21.39 21.60
CA ASN A 19 4.50 -20.77 22.76
C ASN A 19 3.56 -20.52 23.95
N HIS A 20 2.27 -20.77 23.76
CA HIS A 20 1.27 -20.64 24.80
C HIS A 20 0.96 -22.00 25.44
N HIS A 21 0.32 -21.95 26.60
CA HIS A 21 -0.18 -23.13 27.27
C HIS A 21 -1.64 -22.91 27.70
N TYR A 22 -2.40 -23.98 27.78
CA TYR A 22 -3.76 -23.98 28.32
C TYR A 22 -3.91 -25.06 29.39
N LEU A 23 -4.87 -24.87 30.30
CA LEU A 23 -5.24 -25.89 31.27
C LEU A 23 -6.30 -26.81 30.65
N ASP A 24 -6.05 -28.10 30.65
CA ASP A 24 -7.02 -29.09 30.21
C ASP A 24 -8.08 -29.40 31.28
N SER A 25 -8.97 -30.35 31.00
CA SER A 25 -10.01 -30.77 31.94
C SER A 25 -9.48 -31.45 33.21
N GLN A 26 -8.21 -31.86 33.21
CA GLN A 26 -7.51 -32.47 34.35
C GLN A 26 -6.69 -31.44 35.12
N ASN A 27 -6.75 -30.16 34.73
CA ASN A 27 -5.97 -29.06 35.30
C ASN A 27 -4.46 -29.22 35.07
N GLU A 28 -4.08 -29.95 34.02
CA GLU A 28 -2.69 -30.04 33.57
C GLU A 28 -2.39 -28.99 32.50
N LEU A 29 -1.17 -28.48 32.52
CA LEU A 29 -0.72 -27.42 31.62
C LEU A 29 -0.23 -28.04 30.30
N GLN A 30 -1.02 -27.91 29.24
CA GLN A 30 -0.71 -28.45 27.92
C GLN A 30 -0.25 -27.34 26.97
N PRO A 31 0.69 -27.60 26.04
CA PRO A 31 1.12 -26.61 25.04
C PRO A 31 -0.02 -26.29 24.06
N GLY A 32 -0.03 -25.09 23.51
CA GLY A 32 -1.02 -24.63 22.55
C GLY A 32 -1.97 -23.55 23.09
N LEU A 33 -2.80 -23.02 22.21
CA LEU A 33 -3.75 -21.95 22.52
C LEU A 33 -5.19 -22.36 22.19
N LEU A 34 -6.09 -22.24 23.16
CA LEU A 34 -7.53 -22.43 22.95
C LEU A 34 -8.11 -21.27 22.14
N VAL A 35 -8.49 -21.53 20.90
CA VAL A 35 -9.06 -20.56 19.96
C VAL A 35 -10.43 -21.02 19.47
N SER A 36 -11.19 -20.13 18.84
CA SER A 36 -12.42 -20.56 18.14
C SER A 36 -12.08 -21.38 16.89
N THR A 37 -12.98 -22.26 16.45
CA THR A 37 -12.79 -23.08 15.24
C THR A 37 -12.45 -22.25 14.00
N SER A 38 -13.07 -21.07 13.84
CA SER A 38 -12.78 -20.13 12.74
C SER A 38 -11.36 -19.53 12.79
N THR A 39 -10.81 -19.38 14.00
CA THR A 39 -9.45 -18.86 14.19
C THR A 39 -8.43 -19.98 13.96
N PHE A 40 -8.72 -21.19 14.45
CA PHE A 40 -7.92 -22.38 14.18
C PHE A 40 -7.74 -22.62 12.67
N GLN A 41 -8.81 -22.55 11.87
CA GLN A 41 -8.72 -22.71 10.41
C GLN A 41 -7.83 -21.65 9.74
N ARG A 42 -7.93 -20.39 10.17
CA ARG A 42 -7.08 -19.30 9.64
C ARG A 42 -5.61 -19.49 9.99
N HIS A 43 -5.34 -19.94 11.21
CA HIS A 43 -3.98 -20.22 11.67
C HIS A 43 -3.37 -21.43 10.94
N SER A 44 -4.15 -22.50 10.79
CA SER A 44 -3.73 -23.69 10.04
C SER A 44 -3.39 -23.37 8.58
N LEU A 45 -4.20 -22.55 7.91
CA LEU A 45 -3.91 -22.11 6.54
C LEU A 45 -2.65 -21.23 6.44
N ALA A 46 -2.32 -20.46 7.48
CA ALA A 46 -1.11 -19.65 7.49
C ALA A 46 0.15 -20.52 7.67
N ASP A 47 0.10 -21.55 8.51
CA ASP A 47 1.20 -22.51 8.65
C ASP A 47 1.46 -23.29 7.36
N SER A 48 0.40 -23.79 6.69
CA SER A 48 0.58 -24.48 5.40
C SER A 48 1.18 -23.58 4.31
N ARG A 49 1.03 -22.25 4.40
CA ARG A 49 1.70 -21.33 3.47
C ARG A 49 3.19 -21.20 3.74
N LEU A 50 3.61 -21.28 5.01
CA LEU A 50 5.03 -21.27 5.37
C LEU A 50 5.70 -22.56 4.92
N GLU A 51 5.05 -23.72 5.07
CA GLU A 51 5.57 -25.02 4.60
C GLU A 51 5.82 -25.05 3.09
N LEU A 52 5.01 -24.35 2.29
CA LEU A 52 5.19 -24.27 0.85
C LEU A 52 6.30 -23.30 0.41
N GLN A 53 6.70 -22.37 1.28
CA GLN A 53 7.74 -21.39 0.97
C GLN A 53 9.16 -21.92 1.20
N ASP A 54 9.33 -23.00 1.97
CA ASP A 54 10.65 -23.55 2.28
C ASP A 54 10.67 -25.10 2.25
N PRO A 55 10.79 -25.72 1.06
CA PRO A 55 10.80 -27.17 0.92
C PRO A 55 12.09 -27.84 1.45
N GLY A 56 13.02 -27.09 2.06
CA GLY A 56 14.37 -27.56 2.40
C GLY A 56 14.64 -27.93 3.85
N VAL A 57 13.74 -27.63 4.81
CA VAL A 57 14.02 -27.84 6.23
C VAL A 57 13.23 -29.04 6.79
N PRO A 58 13.89 -30.16 7.13
CA PRO A 58 13.21 -31.29 7.76
C PRO A 58 12.75 -30.94 9.19
N ASN A 59 11.46 -31.11 9.45
CA ASN A 59 10.84 -30.97 10.76
C ASN A 59 11.35 -32.05 11.73
N GLY A 60 11.97 -31.64 12.84
CA GLY A 60 12.05 -32.47 14.05
C GLY A 60 13.37 -32.42 14.83
N VAL A 61 13.64 -31.32 15.55
CA VAL A 61 14.42 -31.38 16.80
C VAL A 61 13.80 -30.39 17.80
N PRO A 62 13.44 -30.82 19.02
CA PRO A 62 13.06 -29.89 20.08
C PRO A 62 14.32 -29.17 20.59
N LEU A 63 14.40 -27.87 20.34
CA LEU A 63 15.45 -27.02 20.89
C LEU A 63 15.28 -26.91 22.42
N SER A 64 16.18 -27.58 23.14
CA SER A 64 16.36 -27.43 24.60
C SER A 64 16.84 -26.02 24.93
N LEU A 65 16.15 -25.35 25.85
CA LEU A 65 16.45 -24.00 26.31
C LEU A 65 17.84 -23.87 26.95
N ALA A 66 18.60 -22.88 26.49
CA ALA A 66 19.62 -22.15 27.24
C ALA A 66 19.34 -20.64 27.06
N PRO A 67 19.81 -19.76 27.99
CA PRO A 67 19.16 -18.48 28.27
C PRO A 67 19.31 -17.45 27.14
N ILE A 68 18.23 -16.71 26.96
CA ILE A 68 17.96 -15.68 25.95
C ILE A 68 19.13 -14.69 25.83
N LYS A 69 19.87 -14.79 24.73
CA LYS A 69 20.47 -13.61 24.08
C LYS A 69 19.41 -13.01 23.16
N LEU A 70 19.32 -11.68 23.22
CA LEU A 70 18.49 -10.82 22.37
C LEU A 70 18.55 -11.27 20.92
N LEU A 71 17.39 -11.49 20.31
CA LEU A 71 17.21 -11.92 18.93
C LEU A 71 17.80 -10.90 17.95
N ASP A 72 18.75 -11.37 17.15
CA ASP A 72 19.10 -10.79 15.86
C ASP A 72 17.88 -10.89 14.93
N PHE A 73 17.48 -9.76 14.34
CA PHE A 73 16.54 -9.75 13.21
C PHE A 73 17.25 -10.33 11.99
N PRO A 74 16.60 -11.18 11.17
CA PRO A 74 17.18 -11.56 9.90
C PRO A 74 17.32 -10.30 9.04
N ALA A 75 18.55 -9.95 8.71
CA ALA A 75 18.84 -8.95 7.70
C ALA A 75 18.13 -9.37 6.42
N ASN A 76 17.19 -8.55 5.95
CA ASN A 76 16.65 -8.71 4.61
C ASN A 76 17.82 -8.43 3.65
N GLU A 77 18.40 -9.47 3.06
CA GLU A 77 19.40 -9.35 1.98
C GLU A 77 18.87 -8.43 0.86
N GLU A 78 17.56 -8.43 0.60
CA GLU A 78 16.91 -7.53 -0.35
C GLU A 78 17.04 -6.03 0.01
N LEU A 79 17.16 -5.69 1.30
CA LEU A 79 17.32 -4.30 1.74
C LEU A 79 18.80 -3.86 1.63
N GLU A 80 19.74 -4.75 1.93
CA GLU A 80 21.18 -4.51 1.78
C GLU A 80 21.57 -4.38 0.30
N ASP A 81 21.02 -5.23 -0.57
CA ASP A 81 21.24 -5.16 -2.03
C ASP A 81 20.62 -3.89 -2.62
N PHE A 82 19.45 -3.49 -2.13
CA PHE A 82 18.79 -2.25 -2.54
C PHE A 82 19.56 -1.01 -2.08
N MET A 83 20.05 -1.00 -0.83
CA MET A 83 20.89 0.08 -0.30
C MET A 83 22.24 0.14 -1.02
N SER A 84 22.80 -0.99 -1.43
CA SER A 84 24.03 -1.06 -2.23
C SER A 84 23.84 -0.52 -3.64
N LEU A 85 22.75 -0.88 -4.34
CA LEU A 85 22.39 -0.33 -5.65
C LEU A 85 22.14 1.19 -5.58
N PHE A 86 21.57 1.64 -4.46
CA PHE A 86 21.27 3.05 -4.18
C PHE A 86 22.53 3.88 -3.89
N ILE A 87 23.48 3.35 -3.11
CA ILE A 87 24.79 3.97 -2.89
C ILE A 87 25.54 4.07 -4.23
N LEU A 88 25.47 3.04 -5.07
CA LEU A 88 26.08 3.04 -6.41
C LEU A 88 25.46 4.14 -7.31
N LEU A 89 24.14 4.32 -7.29
CA LEU A 89 23.46 5.37 -8.06
C LEU A 89 23.83 6.79 -7.57
N LEU A 90 24.03 6.98 -6.27
CA LEU A 90 24.52 8.24 -5.71
C LEU A 90 25.99 8.50 -6.10
N GLN A 91 26.82 7.46 -6.19
CA GLN A 91 28.21 7.57 -6.62
C GLN A 91 28.32 7.91 -8.12
N ILE A 92 27.48 7.33 -8.98
CA ILE A 92 27.46 7.61 -10.43
C ILE A 92 27.07 9.07 -10.72
N GLN A 93 26.23 9.70 -9.89
CA GLN A 93 25.90 11.12 -10.03
C GLN A 93 26.96 12.07 -9.47
N ALA A 94 27.91 11.54 -8.68
CA ALA A 94 29.00 12.31 -8.08
C ALA A 94 30.27 12.33 -8.94
N GLU A 95 30.36 11.55 -10.02
CA GLU A 95 31.50 11.62 -10.93
C GLU A 95 31.50 12.97 -11.67
N PRO A 96 32.53 13.81 -11.48
CA PRO A 96 32.66 15.02 -12.27
C PRO A 96 32.88 14.59 -13.72
N ARG A 97 31.97 14.99 -14.62
CA ARG A 97 32.23 14.90 -16.06
C ARG A 97 33.49 15.72 -16.32
N ASN A 98 34.60 15.01 -16.53
CA ASN A 98 35.87 15.56 -16.96
C ASN A 98 35.68 16.03 -18.41
N VAL A 99 35.04 17.18 -18.58
CA VAL A 99 35.03 17.89 -19.85
C VAL A 99 36.39 18.56 -19.93
N GLU A 100 37.31 17.95 -20.67
CA GLU A 100 38.57 18.58 -21.05
C GLU A 100 38.23 19.86 -21.84
N GLN A 101 38.19 21.00 -21.16
CA GLN A 101 38.21 22.32 -21.77
C GLN A 101 39.58 22.97 -21.57
N PRO A 102 40.14 23.59 -22.62
CA PRO A 102 41.47 24.15 -22.58
C PRO A 102 41.49 25.47 -21.78
N SER A 103 42.28 25.46 -20.70
CA SER A 103 43.11 26.55 -20.19
C SER A 103 42.75 27.98 -20.66
N MET A 104 42.12 28.78 -19.79
CA MET A 104 42.73 29.95 -19.15
C MET A 104 41.73 30.72 -18.25
N VAL A 105 42.29 31.31 -17.18
CA VAL A 105 41.74 32.23 -16.15
C VAL A 105 41.28 31.58 -14.82
N PRO A 106 41.82 32.01 -13.66
CA PRO A 106 41.44 31.49 -12.36
C PRO A 106 40.18 32.20 -11.83
N ILE A 107 39.11 31.45 -11.60
CA ILE A 107 37.94 31.88 -10.83
C ILE A 107 37.88 31.02 -9.57
N MET A 108 37.73 31.67 -8.41
CA MET A 108 37.68 31.04 -7.09
C MET A 108 36.53 30.01 -7.01
N SER A 109 36.88 28.75 -6.73
CA SER A 109 35.94 27.65 -6.51
C SER A 109 35.69 27.45 -5.01
N GLU A 110 34.63 28.04 -4.47
CA GLU A 110 34.22 27.84 -3.06
C GLU A 110 32.97 26.96 -2.89
N ASN A 111 32.40 26.40 -3.96
CA ASN A 111 31.07 25.77 -3.89
C ASN A 111 31.05 24.22 -3.89
N SER A 112 32.20 23.53 -4.00
CA SER A 112 32.25 22.06 -4.04
C SER A 112 32.12 21.39 -2.66
N ASN A 113 32.59 22.05 -1.59
CA ASN A 113 32.64 21.43 -0.26
C ASN A 113 31.26 21.31 0.40
N ALA A 114 30.37 22.28 0.17
CA ALA A 114 29.01 22.25 0.72
C ALA A 114 28.16 21.10 0.17
N GLN A 115 28.47 20.62 -1.05
CA GLN A 115 27.73 19.53 -1.69
C GLN A 115 28.15 18.16 -1.14
N VAL A 116 29.44 18.00 -0.82
CA VAL A 116 29.99 16.81 -0.16
C VAL A 116 29.49 16.70 1.29
N ASP A 117 29.41 17.82 2.02
CA ASP A 117 28.87 17.85 3.39
C ASP A 117 27.38 17.50 3.43
N LEU A 118 26.59 17.94 2.44
CA LEU A 118 25.17 17.61 2.34
C LEU A 118 24.95 16.11 2.07
N LEU A 119 25.73 15.51 1.16
CA LEU A 119 25.64 14.07 0.87
C LEU A 119 26.06 13.22 2.08
N THR A 120 27.13 13.62 2.77
CA THR A 120 27.59 12.96 4.00
C THR A 120 26.53 13.07 5.11
N PHE A 121 25.86 14.23 5.21
CA PHE A 121 24.73 14.45 6.13
C PHE A 121 23.48 13.65 5.73
N GLN A 122 23.21 13.44 4.44
CA GLN A 122 22.10 12.60 3.99
C GLN A 122 22.36 11.12 4.29
N LEU A 123 23.58 10.63 4.08
CA LEU A 123 23.98 9.27 4.44
C LEU A 123 23.92 9.03 5.95
N SER A 124 24.33 10.01 6.77
CA SER A 124 24.21 9.90 8.22
C SER A 124 22.76 9.97 8.70
N ASN A 125 21.91 10.78 8.07
CA ASN A 125 20.47 10.79 8.37
C ASN A 125 19.76 9.49 7.97
N LEU A 126 20.20 8.83 6.91
CA LEU A 126 19.66 7.51 6.53
C LEU A 126 20.00 6.46 7.58
N ASN A 127 21.23 6.43 8.10
CA ASN A 127 21.60 5.57 9.22
C ASN A 127 20.81 5.90 10.50
N ILE A 128 20.54 7.19 10.77
CA ILE A 128 19.71 7.63 11.91
C ILE A 128 18.25 7.21 11.72
N VAL A 129 17.71 7.30 10.51
CA VAL A 129 16.34 6.84 10.21
C VAL A 129 16.25 5.32 10.32
N GLU A 130 17.27 4.60 9.87
CA GLU A 130 17.37 3.15 10.01
C GLU A 130 17.41 2.73 11.50
N GLU A 131 18.28 3.35 12.30
CA GLU A 131 18.34 3.14 13.76
C GLU A 131 17.03 3.55 14.47
N ALA A 132 16.43 4.66 14.08
CA ALA A 132 15.16 5.12 14.64
C ALA A 132 13.99 4.19 14.30
N LEU A 133 14.01 3.57 13.11
CA LEU A 133 13.04 2.57 12.68
C LEU A 133 13.23 1.22 13.39
N LYS A 134 14.49 0.83 13.69
CA LYS A 134 14.81 -0.37 14.49
C LYS A 134 14.25 -0.26 15.92
N ASP A 135 14.27 0.93 16.51
CA ASP A 135 13.83 1.16 17.90
C ASP A 135 12.36 1.65 18.02
N TRP A 136 11.68 1.85 16.90
CA TRP A 136 10.31 2.39 16.84
C TRP A 136 9.22 1.51 17.50
N PRO A 137 9.21 0.17 17.33
CA PRO A 137 8.20 -0.68 17.98
C PRO A 137 8.23 -0.60 19.51
N ASN A 138 9.44 -0.44 20.09
CA ASN A 138 9.66 -0.41 21.53
C ASN A 138 9.15 0.89 22.17
N LYS A 139 9.24 2.01 21.44
CA LYS A 139 8.81 3.34 21.92
C LYS A 139 7.28 3.54 21.90
N LEU A 140 6.56 2.81 21.05
CA LEU A 140 5.08 2.82 21.01
C LEU A 140 4.45 2.09 22.21
N SER A 141 5.08 1.02 22.68
CA SER A 141 4.67 0.29 23.89
C SER A 141 4.83 1.14 25.15
N ALA A 142 5.97 1.85 25.29
CA ALA A 142 6.26 2.68 26.46
C ALA A 142 5.41 3.96 26.56
N LYS A 143 4.93 4.52 25.44
CA LYS A 143 4.09 5.73 25.44
C LYS A 143 2.59 5.46 25.64
N THR A 144 2.12 4.26 25.33
CA THR A 144 0.70 3.91 25.50
C THR A 144 0.34 3.63 26.97
N GLN A 145 1.32 3.30 27.82
CA GLN A 145 1.08 2.99 29.24
C GLN A 145 1.16 4.21 30.19
N ARG A 146 1.53 5.40 29.72
CA ARG A 146 1.71 6.61 30.55
C ARG A 146 0.66 7.73 30.35
N ARG A 147 -0.45 7.47 29.65
CA ARG A 147 -1.55 8.44 29.48
C ARG A 147 -2.89 7.97 30.04
N GLY A 148 -2.84 7.28 31.19
CA GLY A 148 -4.01 7.02 32.03
C GLY A 148 -4.13 8.05 33.16
N THR A 149 -4.44 9.32 32.86
CA THR A 149 -4.95 10.24 33.89
C THR A 149 -5.89 11.27 33.25
N LEU A 150 -7.15 11.12 33.64
CA LEU A 150 -8.34 11.95 33.48
C LEU A 150 -8.12 13.43 33.12
N LEU A 151 -8.48 13.82 31.90
CA LEU A 151 -9.05 15.14 31.60
C LEU A 151 -10.14 14.96 30.53
N THR A 152 -11.38 15.23 30.93
CA THR A 152 -12.56 15.35 30.09
C THR A 152 -12.39 16.55 29.15
N LEU A 153 -12.24 16.28 27.86
CA LEU A 153 -12.42 17.26 26.79
C LEU A 153 -13.30 16.65 25.70
N GLU A 154 -14.29 17.44 25.31
CA GLU A 154 -15.36 17.20 24.33
C GLU A 154 -14.88 16.62 22.97
N PRO A 155 -15.71 15.82 22.27
CA PRO A 155 -15.36 15.28 20.97
C PRO A 155 -15.47 16.35 19.87
N SER A 156 -14.33 16.88 19.44
CA SER A 156 -14.24 17.70 18.23
C SER A 156 -14.47 16.81 17.00
N SER A 157 -15.65 16.99 16.40
CA SER A 157 -16.12 16.31 15.20
C SER A 157 -15.51 16.98 13.96
N ALA A 158 -14.32 16.57 13.55
CA ALA A 158 -13.71 17.03 12.30
C ALA A 158 -12.81 15.95 11.67
N MET A 159 -13.38 14.82 11.27
CA MET A 159 -12.77 14.00 10.23
C MET A 159 -13.20 14.53 8.85
N GLY A 160 -12.30 15.32 8.26
CA GLY A 160 -12.41 15.86 6.92
C GLY A 160 -12.49 14.75 5.88
N ASN A 161 -13.47 14.88 5.01
CA ASN A 161 -13.83 13.93 3.99
C ASN A 161 -12.98 14.20 2.74
N PHE A 162 -11.75 13.69 2.70
CA PHE A 162 -10.84 13.90 1.56
C PHE A 162 -11.19 12.96 0.41
N GLN A 163 -11.83 13.52 -0.62
CA GLN A 163 -11.93 12.91 -1.94
C GLN A 163 -10.91 13.59 -2.85
N ASN A 164 -10.00 12.80 -3.43
CA ASN A 164 -8.97 13.27 -4.37
C ASN A 164 -9.65 13.86 -5.64
N PRO A 165 -9.57 15.18 -5.89
CA PRO A 165 -10.20 15.82 -7.05
C PRO A 165 -9.51 15.49 -8.39
N SER A 166 -8.24 15.03 -8.36
CA SER A 166 -7.37 14.92 -9.54
C SER A 166 -7.61 13.65 -10.36
N ALA A 167 -7.76 12.49 -9.71
CA ALA A 167 -8.17 11.24 -10.38
C ALA A 167 -9.52 11.40 -11.09
N ARG A 168 -10.42 12.20 -10.50
CA ARG A 168 -11.71 12.54 -11.09
C ARG A 168 -11.57 13.47 -12.30
N ALA A 169 -10.63 14.39 -12.30
CA ALA A 169 -10.37 15.28 -13.43
C ALA A 169 -9.76 14.52 -14.62
N TYR A 170 -8.91 13.52 -14.37
CA TYR A 170 -8.36 12.65 -15.40
C TYR A 170 -9.45 11.73 -16.01
N ASN A 171 -10.22 11.02 -15.19
CA ASN A 171 -11.32 10.17 -15.67
C ASN A 171 -12.43 11.00 -16.36
N LYS A 172 -12.66 12.25 -15.92
CA LYS A 172 -13.62 13.16 -16.55
C LYS A 172 -13.14 13.67 -17.92
N ARG A 173 -11.83 13.73 -18.19
CA ARG A 173 -11.29 14.07 -19.52
C ARG A 173 -11.46 12.92 -20.52
N GLN A 174 -11.38 11.66 -20.08
CA GLN A 174 -11.70 10.51 -20.93
C GLN A 174 -13.20 10.34 -21.16
N ALA A 175 -14.04 10.63 -20.16
CA ALA A 175 -15.50 10.56 -20.30
C ALA A 175 -16.14 11.72 -21.09
N SER A 176 -15.36 12.73 -21.51
CA SER A 176 -15.85 13.88 -22.28
C SER A 176 -15.57 13.79 -23.78
N SER A 177 -14.93 12.72 -24.28
CA SER A 177 -15.03 12.39 -25.71
C SER A 177 -16.27 11.52 -25.92
N ASP A 178 -17.03 11.85 -26.97
CA ASP A 178 -18.01 10.99 -27.63
C ASP A 178 -19.45 10.89 -27.09
N SER A 179 -20.27 11.78 -27.66
CA SER A 179 -21.66 11.48 -28.05
C SER A 179 -21.88 11.87 -29.51
N SER A 180 -20.99 11.42 -30.40
CA SER A 180 -21.08 11.59 -31.85
C SER A 180 -21.19 10.20 -32.47
N LYS A 181 -22.29 9.95 -33.19
CA LYS A 181 -22.61 8.75 -34.01
C LYS A 181 -21.51 7.68 -34.11
N VAL A 182 -21.75 6.54 -33.46
CA VAL A 182 -20.98 5.30 -33.58
C VAL A 182 -21.14 4.72 -34.98
N GLU A 183 -20.16 4.95 -35.85
CA GLU A 183 -19.91 4.05 -36.99
C GLU A 183 -19.16 2.82 -36.46
N LEU A 184 -19.56 1.64 -36.91
CA LEU A 184 -19.09 0.32 -36.45
C LEU A 184 -17.66 -0.01 -36.95
N GLY A 185 -16.74 0.96 -36.91
CA GLY A 185 -15.31 0.71 -37.05
C GLY A 185 -14.77 0.20 -35.73
N GLN A 186 -13.99 -0.89 -35.74
CA GLN A 186 -13.21 -1.28 -34.57
C GLN A 186 -12.20 -0.17 -34.27
N ASP A 187 -12.55 0.73 -33.36
CA ASP A 187 -11.60 1.69 -32.81
C ASP A 187 -10.52 0.90 -32.08
N VAL A 188 -9.33 0.87 -32.69
CA VAL A 188 -8.12 0.39 -32.02
C VAL A 188 -7.83 1.41 -30.93
N GLU A 189 -8.10 1.03 -29.67
CA GLU A 189 -7.73 1.82 -28.50
C GLU A 189 -6.23 2.13 -28.55
N THR A 190 -5.89 3.34 -28.99
CA THR A 190 -4.50 3.79 -29.04
C THR A 190 -4.12 4.29 -27.65
N PHE A 191 -3.18 3.62 -27.00
CA PHE A 191 -2.71 4.00 -25.67
C PHE A 191 -1.64 5.08 -25.77
N ASP A 192 -1.97 6.30 -25.34
CA ASP A 192 -1.00 7.39 -25.22
C ASP A 192 -0.08 7.15 -23.99
N SER A 193 1.14 6.70 -24.27
CA SER A 193 2.19 6.51 -23.26
C SER A 193 3.07 7.75 -23.08
N SER A 194 2.90 8.80 -23.89
CA SER A 194 3.75 10.01 -23.86
C SER A 194 3.72 10.71 -22.49
N ILE A 195 2.62 10.60 -21.76
CA ILE A 195 2.46 11.15 -20.41
C ILE A 195 3.52 10.65 -19.42
N TYR A 196 4.06 9.44 -19.61
CA TYR A 196 5.08 8.85 -18.75
C TYR A 196 6.50 9.28 -19.13
N PHE A 197 6.69 9.69 -20.38
CA PHE A 197 7.97 10.17 -20.91
C PHE A 197 8.13 11.69 -20.79
N ASN A 198 7.02 12.40 -20.60
CA ASN A 198 7.02 13.86 -20.45
C ASN A 198 7.41 14.34 -19.04
N ILE A 199 7.72 13.44 -18.11
CA ILE A 199 8.16 13.83 -16.76
C ILE A 199 9.64 14.23 -16.83
N SER A 200 9.89 15.51 -17.08
CA SER A 200 11.24 16.06 -16.98
C SER A 200 11.58 16.36 -15.52
N LEU A 201 12.20 15.39 -14.85
CA LEU A 201 12.81 15.61 -13.53
C LEU A 201 14.15 16.36 -13.63
N LEU A 202 14.67 16.58 -14.85
CA LEU A 202 15.98 17.18 -15.11
C LEU A 202 16.13 18.60 -14.56
N SER A 203 15.05 19.38 -14.52
CA SER A 203 15.06 20.74 -13.95
C SER A 203 14.79 20.78 -12.45
N THR A 204 14.48 19.63 -11.84
CA THR A 204 14.14 19.57 -10.42
C THR A 204 15.40 19.37 -9.59
N SER A 205 15.45 20.00 -8.41
CA SER A 205 16.51 19.74 -7.43
C SER A 205 16.63 18.22 -7.15
N PRO A 206 17.82 17.62 -7.30
CA PRO A 206 18.03 16.19 -7.03
C PRO A 206 17.60 15.78 -5.61
N LEU A 207 17.77 16.68 -4.65
CA LEU A 207 17.31 16.51 -3.27
C LEU A 207 15.80 16.31 -3.18
N LEU A 208 15.03 17.10 -3.93
CA LEU A 208 13.57 17.00 -3.93
C LEU A 208 13.12 15.69 -4.57
N VAL A 209 13.73 15.33 -5.70
CA VAL A 209 13.48 14.05 -6.39
C VAL A 209 13.78 12.88 -5.45
N HIS A 210 14.91 12.93 -4.74
CA HIS A 210 15.31 11.89 -3.79
C HIS A 210 14.29 11.74 -2.64
N VAL A 211 13.94 12.82 -1.94
CA VAL A 211 12.97 12.77 -0.82
C VAL A 211 11.63 12.22 -1.30
N ALA A 212 11.18 12.61 -2.49
CA ALA A 212 9.95 12.13 -3.08
C ALA A 212 10.00 10.64 -3.45
N LEU A 213 11.09 10.18 -4.07
CA LEU A 213 11.26 8.78 -4.43
C LEU A 213 11.29 7.88 -3.19
N VAL A 214 12.03 8.26 -2.15
CA VAL A 214 12.07 7.50 -0.89
C VAL A 214 10.68 7.44 -0.26
N ALA A 215 9.96 8.55 -0.18
CA ALA A 215 8.59 8.56 0.33
C ALA A 215 7.63 7.70 -0.51
N ALA A 216 7.74 7.74 -1.84
CA ALA A 216 6.98 6.89 -2.74
C ALA A 216 7.29 5.40 -2.51
N ILE A 217 8.55 5.03 -2.33
CA ILE A 217 8.97 3.65 -2.06
C ILE A 217 8.43 3.17 -0.71
N LEU A 218 8.58 3.99 0.34
CA LEU A 218 8.06 3.68 1.67
C LEU A 218 6.55 3.47 1.64
N PHE A 219 5.83 4.24 0.83
CA PHE A 219 4.39 4.12 0.68
C PHE A 219 3.97 2.88 -0.12
N ILE A 220 4.56 2.68 -1.31
CA ILE A 220 4.14 1.67 -2.28
C ILE A 220 4.63 0.28 -1.86
N PHE A 221 5.93 0.13 -1.60
CA PHE A 221 6.56 -1.18 -1.42
C PHE A 221 6.56 -1.64 0.04
N LYS A 222 6.66 -0.70 1.00
CA LYS A 222 6.63 -1.04 2.43
C LYS A 222 5.24 -0.90 3.05
N HIS A 223 4.24 -0.53 2.26
CA HIS A 223 2.85 -0.34 2.71
C HIS A 223 2.72 0.56 3.95
N ASN A 224 3.61 1.54 4.10
CA ASN A 224 3.55 2.45 5.24
C ASN A 224 2.27 3.29 5.18
N SER A 225 1.72 3.57 6.36
CA SER A 225 0.53 4.43 6.46
C SER A 225 0.82 5.83 5.91
N ARG A 226 -0.22 6.52 5.41
CA ARG A 226 -0.09 7.91 4.95
C ARG A 226 0.49 8.82 6.04
N GLN A 227 0.09 8.59 7.30
CA GLN A 227 0.60 9.35 8.45
C GLN A 227 2.11 9.15 8.62
N THR A 228 2.60 7.91 8.50
CA THR A 228 4.04 7.61 8.59
C THR A 228 4.82 8.32 7.50
N VAL A 229 4.33 8.29 6.26
CA VAL A 229 5.01 8.92 5.12
C VAL A 229 4.95 10.44 5.21
N SER A 230 3.83 11.05 5.60
CA SER A 230 3.75 12.49 5.89
C SER A 230 4.69 12.91 7.02
N TRP A 231 4.80 12.10 8.08
CA TRP A 231 5.77 12.35 9.14
C TRP A 231 7.20 12.30 8.60
N PHE A 232 7.55 11.31 7.78
CA PHE A 232 8.86 11.22 7.13
C PHE A 232 9.15 12.48 6.29
N LEU A 233 8.20 12.94 5.49
CA LEU A 233 8.35 14.16 4.69
C LEU A 233 8.56 15.40 5.56
N ALA A 234 7.81 15.54 6.65
CA ALA A 234 8.00 16.62 7.61
C ALA A 234 9.40 16.55 8.25
N ALA A 235 9.83 15.36 8.69
CA ALA A 235 11.14 15.15 9.28
C ALA A 235 12.29 15.50 8.31
N GLN A 236 12.17 15.15 7.03
CA GLN A 236 13.16 15.54 6.01
C GLN A 236 13.25 17.06 5.84
N ARG A 237 12.12 17.79 5.93
CA ARG A 237 12.12 19.26 5.86
C ARG A 237 12.80 19.88 7.07
N ASP A 238 12.49 19.39 8.26
CA ASP A 238 13.08 19.85 9.51
C ASP A 238 14.59 19.58 9.54
N ALA A 239 15.02 18.39 9.10
CA ALA A 239 16.42 18.02 8.99
C ALA A 239 17.19 18.94 8.03
N LEU A 240 16.64 19.23 6.86
CA LEU A 240 17.25 20.17 5.91
C LEU A 240 17.29 21.60 6.45
N GLN A 241 16.22 22.05 7.11
CA GLN A 241 16.20 23.36 7.74
C GLN A 241 17.26 23.49 8.83
N LEU A 242 17.45 22.45 9.64
CA LEU A 242 18.49 22.41 10.67
C LEU A 242 19.89 22.41 10.04
N ALA A 243 20.13 21.54 9.04
CA ALA A 243 21.41 21.42 8.37
C ALA A 243 21.89 22.76 7.78
N TYR A 244 21.00 23.45 7.06
CA TYR A 244 21.34 24.74 6.49
C TYR A 244 21.53 25.83 7.56
N SER A 245 20.78 25.77 8.66
CA SER A 245 20.94 26.71 9.78
C SER A 245 22.29 26.52 10.51
N THR A 246 22.76 25.27 10.62
CA THR A 246 24.05 24.93 11.25
C THR A 246 25.23 25.24 10.33
N SER A 247 25.07 25.11 9.02
CA SER A 247 26.10 25.48 8.04
C SER A 247 26.38 26.98 7.97
N ALA A 248 25.47 27.81 8.49
CA ALA A 248 25.67 29.25 8.56
C ALA A 248 26.71 29.59 9.63
N SER A 249 27.82 30.20 9.20
CA SER A 249 28.93 30.60 10.07
C SER A 249 28.44 31.33 11.33
N PRO A 250 28.96 30.98 12.53
CA PRO A 250 28.45 31.46 13.82
C PRO A 250 28.59 32.97 14.04
N SER A 251 29.33 33.67 13.18
CA SER A 251 29.65 35.09 13.35
C SER A 251 28.47 36.03 13.08
N HIS A 252 27.43 35.62 12.33
CA HIS A 252 26.22 36.41 12.17
C HIS A 252 25.00 35.49 11.97
N SER A 253 23.90 35.78 12.68
CA SER A 253 22.58 35.15 12.50
C SER A 253 21.98 35.48 11.13
N LYS A 254 22.65 35.04 10.07
CA LYS A 254 22.24 35.32 8.70
C LYS A 254 21.08 34.40 8.39
N ALA A 255 19.91 34.99 8.21
CA ALA A 255 18.73 34.28 7.75
C ALA A 255 19.08 33.44 6.51
N LEU A 256 18.59 32.20 6.47
CA LEU A 256 18.69 31.29 5.33
C LEU A 256 18.48 32.03 3.99
N PRO A 257 19.38 31.85 3.00
CA PRO A 257 19.18 32.31 1.63
C PRO A 257 17.78 31.95 1.11
N TYR A 258 17.17 32.88 0.35
CA TYR A 258 15.82 32.71 -0.17
C TYR A 258 15.66 31.41 -0.99
N THR A 259 16.67 31.06 -1.78
CA THR A 259 16.70 29.83 -2.60
C THR A 259 16.60 28.56 -1.76
N GLN A 260 17.31 28.49 -0.63
CA GLN A 260 17.25 27.34 0.30
C GLN A 260 15.88 27.26 0.98
N LYS A 261 15.32 28.40 1.41
CA LYS A 261 13.95 28.44 1.95
C LYS A 261 12.91 27.99 0.92
N ALA A 262 13.07 28.40 -0.33
CA ALA A 262 12.18 27.99 -1.43
C ALA A 262 12.29 26.48 -1.68
N LEU A 263 13.51 25.92 -1.65
CA LEU A 263 13.73 24.48 -1.81
C LEU A 263 13.07 23.67 -0.69
N ILE A 264 13.27 24.03 0.59
CA ILE A 264 12.59 23.36 1.71
C ILE A 264 11.07 23.47 1.58
N LYS A 265 10.56 24.63 1.13
CA LYS A 265 9.14 24.84 0.89
C LYS A 265 8.58 24.02 -0.28
N SER A 266 9.42 23.65 -1.25
CA SER A 266 9.02 22.85 -2.40
C SER A 266 8.84 21.35 -2.09
N ILE A 267 9.37 20.86 -0.97
CA ILE A 267 9.15 19.48 -0.52
C ILE A 267 7.64 19.25 -0.30
N PRO A 268 7.04 18.21 -0.88
CA PRO A 268 5.63 17.89 -0.64
C PRO A 268 5.34 17.58 0.84
N LEU A 269 4.16 17.96 1.32
CA LEU A 269 3.69 17.61 2.67
C LEU A 269 3.01 16.25 2.75
N ASP A 270 2.52 15.77 1.61
CA ASP A 270 1.67 14.60 1.51
C ASP A 270 2.15 13.69 0.39
N ILE A 271 1.99 12.39 0.62
CA ILE A 271 2.31 11.34 -0.33
C ILE A 271 1.44 11.45 -1.59
N GLU A 272 0.21 11.93 -1.47
CA GLU A 272 -0.69 12.14 -2.62
C GLU A 272 -0.09 13.11 -3.64
N THR A 273 0.50 14.21 -3.15
CA THR A 273 1.22 15.18 -3.98
C THR A 273 2.42 14.54 -4.66
N ILE A 274 3.13 13.63 -3.99
CA ILE A 274 4.30 12.92 -4.55
C ILE A 274 3.89 11.92 -5.62
N ILE A 275 2.87 11.11 -5.35
CA ILE A 275 2.35 10.13 -6.32
C ILE A 275 1.85 10.87 -7.56
N GLN A 276 1.15 11.99 -7.39
CA GLN A 276 0.71 12.82 -8.50
C GLN A 276 1.89 13.46 -9.24
N TRP A 277 2.87 14.02 -8.51
CA TRP A 277 4.02 14.70 -9.09
C TRP A 277 4.94 13.76 -9.88
N LEU A 278 5.15 12.55 -9.36
CA LEU A 278 5.90 11.50 -10.03
C LEU A 278 5.05 10.72 -11.06
N HIS A 279 3.78 11.10 -11.24
CA HIS A 279 2.79 10.39 -12.05
C HIS A 279 2.77 8.86 -11.80
N LEU A 280 2.93 8.47 -10.53
CA LEU A 280 2.84 7.09 -10.08
C LEU A 280 1.39 6.65 -9.84
N ASP A 281 0.42 7.56 -9.99
CA ASP A 281 -1.00 7.25 -9.83
C ASP A 281 -1.43 6.14 -10.80
N PRO A 282 -1.83 4.95 -10.30
CA PRO A 282 -2.45 3.96 -11.15
C PRO A 282 -3.76 4.55 -11.67
N VAL A 283 -4.08 4.34 -12.95
CA VAL A 283 -5.42 4.67 -13.44
C VAL A 283 -6.35 3.59 -12.93
N LEU A 284 -7.07 3.97 -11.89
CA LEU A 284 -8.07 3.16 -11.23
C LEU A 284 -9.44 3.52 -11.79
N ASN A 285 -10.13 2.47 -12.22
CA ASN A 285 -11.55 2.51 -12.49
C ASN A 285 -12.26 2.20 -11.18
N PHE A 286 -12.97 3.19 -10.67
CA PHE A 286 -13.78 3.02 -9.47
C PHE A 286 -15.18 2.54 -9.88
N LEU A 287 -15.70 1.64 -9.07
CA LEU A 287 -17.03 1.08 -9.18
C LEU A 287 -17.69 1.17 -7.80
N ILE A 288 -19.01 1.31 -7.81
CA ILE A 288 -19.82 1.30 -6.60
C ILE A 288 -20.22 -0.15 -6.32
N CYS A 289 -19.95 -0.62 -5.11
CA CYS A 289 -20.28 -1.98 -4.72
C CYS A 289 -21.42 -1.95 -3.69
N CYS A 290 -22.46 -2.74 -3.93
CA CYS A 290 -23.54 -2.92 -2.97
C CYS A 290 -23.00 -3.55 -1.67
N PRO A 291 -23.24 -2.96 -0.49
CA PRO A 291 -22.73 -3.51 0.77
C PRO A 291 -23.39 -4.83 1.18
N ARG A 292 -24.56 -5.17 0.60
CA ARG A 292 -25.35 -6.36 0.97
C ARG A 292 -25.12 -7.55 0.05
N CYS A 293 -25.17 -7.35 -1.27
CA CYS A 293 -25.05 -8.44 -2.25
C CYS A 293 -23.81 -8.36 -3.15
N PHE A 294 -22.94 -7.37 -2.94
CA PHE A 294 -21.71 -7.16 -3.70
C PHE A 294 -21.88 -6.86 -5.20
N ALA A 295 -23.12 -6.67 -5.68
CA ALA A 295 -23.37 -6.19 -7.03
C ALA A 295 -22.62 -4.88 -7.32
N ILE A 296 -22.04 -4.80 -8.51
CA ILE A 296 -21.13 -3.73 -8.92
C ILE A 296 -21.83 -2.81 -9.92
N TYR A 297 -21.67 -1.51 -9.73
CA TYR A 297 -22.25 -0.45 -10.56
C TYR A 297 -21.15 0.53 -11.01
N PRO A 298 -21.28 1.18 -12.17
CA PRO A 298 -20.38 2.25 -12.58
C PRO A 298 -20.38 3.43 -11.58
N GLU A 299 -19.25 4.13 -11.38
CA GLU A 299 -19.16 5.31 -10.48
C GLU A 299 -19.93 6.54 -10.99
N ALA A 300 -20.31 6.55 -12.27
CA ALA A 300 -21.00 7.66 -12.91
C ALA A 300 -22.39 7.94 -12.30
N SER A 301 -22.99 9.07 -12.70
CA SER A 301 -24.37 9.47 -12.37
C SER A 301 -25.45 8.46 -12.80
N SER A 302 -25.07 7.37 -13.47
CA SER A 302 -25.95 6.29 -13.88
C SER A 302 -26.22 5.27 -12.77
N ALA A 303 -25.45 5.26 -11.67
CA ALA A 303 -25.70 4.31 -10.60
C ALA A 303 -27.02 4.63 -9.87
N PRO A 304 -27.91 3.65 -9.65
CA PRO A 304 -29.16 3.89 -8.95
C PRO A 304 -28.91 4.24 -7.47
N SER A 305 -29.84 4.95 -6.83
CA SER A 305 -29.72 5.27 -5.39
C SER A 305 -29.72 4.02 -4.51
N HIS A 306 -30.39 2.96 -4.96
CA HIS A 306 -30.52 1.66 -4.30
C HIS A 306 -30.15 0.52 -5.24
N CYS A 307 -29.65 -0.57 -4.67
CA CYS A 307 -29.22 -1.75 -5.41
C CYS A 307 -30.40 -2.43 -6.11
N SER A 308 -30.34 -2.53 -7.43
CA SER A 308 -31.35 -3.19 -8.29
C SER A 308 -31.03 -4.66 -8.61
N HIS A 309 -29.96 -5.22 -8.02
CA HIS A 309 -29.58 -6.60 -8.25
C HIS A 309 -30.63 -7.57 -7.71
N ARG A 310 -31.09 -8.50 -8.56
CA ARG A 310 -31.98 -9.60 -8.21
C ARG A 310 -31.16 -10.71 -7.58
N LEU A 311 -31.53 -11.13 -6.37
CA LEU A 311 -30.86 -12.24 -5.70
C LEU A 311 -31.32 -13.53 -6.38
N ASN A 312 -30.37 -14.28 -6.93
CA ASN A 312 -30.66 -15.57 -7.55
C ASN A 312 -31.03 -16.57 -6.46
N GLY A 313 -32.31 -16.91 -6.39
CA GLY A 313 -32.84 -18.01 -5.59
C GLY A 313 -33.35 -17.62 -4.19
N PRO A 314 -34.38 -18.32 -3.68
CA PRO A 314 -34.62 -18.33 -2.25
C PRO A 314 -33.33 -18.85 -1.61
N VAL A 315 -32.70 -18.02 -0.77
CA VAL A 315 -31.80 -18.54 0.26
C VAL A 315 -32.72 -19.39 1.12
N SER A 316 -32.86 -20.67 0.76
CA SER A 316 -33.49 -21.65 1.61
C SER A 316 -32.59 -21.76 2.82
N ASP A 317 -32.81 -20.84 3.76
CA ASP A 317 -32.41 -20.91 5.16
C ASP A 317 -33.26 -22.00 5.84
N GLN A 318 -33.50 -23.11 5.14
CA GLN A 318 -33.93 -24.36 5.71
C GLN A 318 -32.69 -24.95 6.36
N GLY A 319 -32.27 -24.28 7.44
CA GLY A 319 -31.73 -24.99 8.57
C GLY A 319 -32.63 -26.18 8.81
N THR A 320 -32.01 -27.35 8.73
CA THR A 320 -32.48 -28.64 9.20
C THR A 320 -33.28 -28.47 10.51
N HIS A 321 -34.59 -28.28 10.41
CA HIS A 321 -35.53 -28.72 11.41
C HIS A 321 -36.15 -29.99 10.87
N LEU A 322 -35.39 -31.08 10.99
CA LEU A 322 -35.93 -32.42 10.94
C LEU A 322 -37.08 -32.49 11.98
N ASP A 323 -38.06 -33.33 11.66
CA ASP A 323 -39.18 -33.72 12.51
C ASP A 323 -40.38 -32.76 12.48
N HIS A 324 -41.19 -32.86 11.41
CA HIS A 324 -42.61 -33.15 11.56
C HIS A 324 -43.17 -33.74 10.25
N ALA A 325 -43.17 -35.07 10.21
CA ALA A 325 -43.93 -35.84 9.26
C ALA A 325 -45.44 -35.66 9.51
N ASN A 326 -46.22 -35.81 8.44
CA ASN A 326 -47.67 -35.99 8.38
C ASN A 326 -48.51 -34.72 8.15
N ASN A 327 -48.71 -34.37 6.87
CA ASN A 327 -49.95 -34.78 6.19
C ASN A 327 -49.91 -34.42 4.70
N LEU A 328 -50.12 -35.45 3.89
CA LEU A 328 -50.42 -35.37 2.48
C LEU A 328 -51.85 -34.84 2.35
N ASP A 329 -52.04 -33.67 1.75
CA ASP A 329 -53.26 -33.44 0.99
C ASP A 329 -52.92 -32.71 -0.31
N LYS A 330 -53.22 -33.38 -1.42
CA LYS A 330 -52.95 -32.96 -2.79
C LYS A 330 -54.09 -32.06 -3.23
N THR A 331 -53.78 -30.79 -3.47
CA THR A 331 -54.65 -29.95 -4.31
C THR A 331 -53.82 -29.41 -5.47
N ASP A 332 -54.10 -29.97 -6.65
CA ASP A 332 -53.59 -29.51 -7.93
C ASP A 332 -54.14 -28.10 -8.19
N THR A 333 -53.37 -27.07 -7.87
CA THR A 333 -53.67 -25.68 -8.23
C THR A 333 -52.61 -25.22 -9.22
N GLU A 334 -52.99 -25.27 -10.50
CA GLU A 334 -52.18 -24.80 -11.60
C GLU A 334 -51.95 -23.27 -11.54
N SER A 335 -50.75 -22.89 -12.00
CA SER A 335 -50.50 -21.70 -12.81
C SER A 335 -50.62 -20.32 -12.15
N GLY A 336 -49.52 -19.89 -11.55
CA GLY A 336 -49.27 -18.49 -11.22
C GLY A 336 -47.85 -18.25 -10.73
N ASP A 337 -46.86 -18.93 -11.32
CA ASP A 337 -45.46 -18.88 -10.88
C ASP A 337 -44.77 -17.59 -11.36
N ASN A 338 -45.21 -16.47 -10.79
CA ASN A 338 -44.54 -15.19 -10.90
C ASN A 338 -43.34 -15.24 -9.93
N THR A 339 -42.23 -15.83 -10.38
CA THR A 339 -40.97 -15.90 -9.64
C THR A 339 -40.32 -14.51 -9.55
N ASP A 340 -40.97 -13.63 -8.80
CA ASP A 340 -40.43 -12.33 -8.41
C ASP A 340 -39.31 -12.55 -7.39
N PHE A 341 -38.11 -12.82 -7.92
CA PHE A 341 -36.90 -12.86 -7.11
C PHE A 341 -36.75 -11.54 -6.33
N PRO A 342 -36.50 -11.59 -5.01
CA PRO A 342 -36.39 -10.38 -4.21
C PRO A 342 -35.23 -9.51 -4.69
N ILE A 343 -35.52 -8.24 -4.96
CA ILE A 343 -34.51 -7.24 -5.30
C ILE A 343 -33.80 -6.82 -3.99
N CYS A 344 -32.47 -6.70 -4.04
CA CYS A 344 -31.66 -6.39 -2.85
C CYS A 344 -32.05 -5.08 -2.15
N ASN A 345 -32.29 -4.01 -2.93
CA ASN A 345 -32.72 -2.69 -2.51
C ASN A 345 -31.86 -1.99 -1.42
N ALA A 346 -30.63 -2.45 -1.17
CA ALA A 346 -29.72 -1.80 -0.22
C ALA A 346 -29.26 -0.43 -0.75
N PRO A 347 -29.15 0.61 0.10
CA PRO A 347 -28.71 1.93 -0.33
C PRO A 347 -27.26 1.88 -0.83
N LEU A 348 -27.01 2.43 -2.02
CA LEU A 348 -25.66 2.50 -2.58
C LEU A 348 -24.90 3.75 -2.13
N PHE A 349 -25.61 4.77 -1.67
CA PHE A 349 -25.03 6.05 -1.23
C PHE A 349 -25.41 6.37 0.21
N LYS A 350 -24.48 7.04 0.92
CA LYS A 350 -24.73 7.56 2.26
C LYS A 350 -25.58 8.83 2.15
N THR A 351 -26.71 8.86 2.87
CA THR A 351 -27.51 10.07 3.06
C THR A 351 -26.72 11.04 3.92
N ARG A 352 -26.11 12.05 3.31
CA ARG A 352 -25.44 13.12 4.06
C ARG A 352 -26.42 14.27 4.30
N ILE A 353 -26.22 14.94 5.43
CA ILE A 353 -26.95 16.15 5.82
C ILE A 353 -26.68 17.30 4.83
N HIS A 354 -25.54 17.30 4.13
CA HIS A 354 -25.24 18.31 3.12
C HIS A 354 -25.75 17.91 1.73
N PRO A 355 -26.69 18.69 1.16
CA PRO A 355 -27.19 18.46 -0.18
C PRO A 355 -26.08 18.73 -1.20
N GLY A 356 -25.85 17.80 -2.12
CA GLY A 356 -25.04 18.06 -3.34
C GLY A 356 -23.96 17.03 -3.69
N LYS A 357 -23.57 16.13 -2.78
CA LYS A 357 -22.59 15.08 -3.12
C LYS A 357 -22.92 13.73 -2.50
N ALA A 358 -23.59 12.88 -3.28
CA ALA A 358 -23.77 11.48 -2.94
C ALA A 358 -22.38 10.81 -2.84
N THR A 359 -22.09 10.19 -1.70
CA THR A 359 -20.86 9.42 -1.48
C THR A 359 -21.26 7.96 -1.39
N ALA A 360 -20.67 7.09 -2.20
CA ALA A 360 -21.03 5.68 -2.16
C ALA A 360 -20.75 5.08 -0.77
N VAL A 361 -21.55 4.10 -0.38
CA VAL A 361 -21.34 3.37 0.88
C VAL A 361 -20.03 2.58 0.82
N ARG A 362 -19.76 1.95 -0.34
CA ARG A 362 -18.54 1.17 -0.61
C ARG A 362 -18.07 1.40 -2.04
N HIS A 363 -16.78 1.68 -2.20
CA HIS A 363 -16.11 1.69 -3.49
C HIS A 363 -15.28 0.42 -3.67
N PHE A 364 -15.23 -0.04 -4.91
CA PHE A 364 -14.28 -1.02 -5.39
C PHE A 364 -13.43 -0.33 -6.46
N ALA A 365 -12.12 -0.49 -6.42
CA ALA A 365 -11.21 0.06 -7.41
C ALA A 365 -10.54 -1.09 -8.13
N HIS A 366 -10.44 -1.02 -9.46
CA HIS A 366 -9.65 -1.95 -10.24
C HIS A 366 -8.83 -1.20 -11.27
N GLN A 367 -7.73 -1.83 -11.70
CA GLN A 367 -6.97 -1.37 -12.84
C GLN A 367 -7.38 -2.19 -14.06
N SER A 368 -7.60 -1.54 -15.21
CA SER A 368 -7.80 -2.29 -16.45
C SER A 368 -6.49 -3.00 -16.82
N PHE A 369 -6.55 -4.31 -17.04
CA PHE A 369 -5.39 -5.09 -17.44
C PHE A 369 -4.85 -4.63 -18.80
N SER A 370 -5.70 -4.32 -19.77
CA SER A 370 -5.27 -3.80 -21.08
C SER A 370 -4.53 -2.46 -20.93
N ALA A 371 -5.09 -1.55 -20.12
CA ALA A 371 -4.45 -0.26 -19.85
C ALA A 371 -3.13 -0.42 -19.10
N TRP A 372 -3.06 -1.35 -18.14
CA TRP A 372 -1.83 -1.67 -17.43
C TRP A 372 -0.77 -2.27 -18.36
N LEU A 373 -1.16 -3.25 -19.18
CA LEU A 373 -0.26 -3.94 -20.09
C LEU A 373 0.27 -3.00 -21.18
N GLY A 374 -0.62 -2.20 -21.79
CA GLY A 374 -0.23 -1.19 -22.77
C GLY A 374 0.79 -0.20 -22.19
N ARG A 375 0.64 0.19 -20.92
CA ARG A 375 1.64 1.02 -20.22
C ARG A 375 2.94 0.28 -19.94
N PHE A 376 2.85 -0.97 -19.51
CA PHE A 376 4.03 -1.78 -19.20
C PHE A 376 4.89 -1.98 -20.45
N SER A 377 4.30 -2.44 -21.55
CA SER A 377 4.98 -2.64 -22.83
C SER A 377 5.49 -1.34 -23.44
N SER A 378 4.85 -0.20 -23.17
CA SER A 378 5.32 1.09 -23.66
C SER A 378 6.60 1.59 -22.98
N ARG A 379 7.07 0.99 -21.88
CA ARG A 379 8.27 1.45 -21.17
C ARG A 379 9.54 1.15 -21.98
N SER A 380 10.43 2.15 -22.09
CA SER A 380 11.74 1.96 -22.73
C SER A 380 12.53 0.84 -22.06
N GLY A 381 13.10 -0.08 -22.83
CA GLY A 381 13.88 -1.21 -22.32
C GLY A 381 13.07 -2.47 -22.03
N VAL A 382 11.72 -2.41 -22.02
CA VAL A 382 10.90 -3.59 -21.70
C VAL A 382 10.92 -4.61 -22.84
N GLU A 383 10.79 -4.17 -24.09
CA GLU A 383 10.88 -5.06 -25.24
C GLU A 383 12.26 -5.74 -25.29
N GLU A 384 13.34 -4.97 -25.07
CA GLU A 384 14.70 -5.51 -25.02
C GLU A 384 14.90 -6.49 -23.87
N ALA A 385 14.30 -6.22 -22.71
CA ALA A 385 14.34 -7.13 -21.56
C ALA A 385 13.54 -8.42 -21.81
N LEU A 386 12.40 -8.34 -22.50
CA LEU A 386 11.60 -9.48 -22.90
C LEU A 386 12.35 -10.33 -23.94
N ASP A 387 12.97 -9.70 -24.94
CA ASP A 387 13.81 -10.37 -25.94
C ASP A 387 15.03 -11.06 -25.29
N ALA A 388 15.68 -10.38 -24.34
CA ALA A 388 16.79 -10.96 -23.57
C ALA A 388 16.33 -12.16 -22.74
N SER A 389 15.17 -12.07 -22.09
CA SER A 389 14.57 -13.17 -21.32
C SER A 389 14.21 -14.35 -22.21
N LEU A 390 13.59 -14.09 -23.36
CA LEU A 390 13.21 -15.10 -24.34
C LEU A 390 14.46 -15.80 -24.92
N THR A 391 15.52 -15.03 -25.19
CA THR A 391 16.82 -15.58 -25.61
C THR A 391 17.42 -16.48 -24.53
N LYS A 392 17.42 -16.05 -23.26
CA LYS A 392 17.90 -16.86 -22.12
C LYS A 392 17.09 -18.14 -21.94
N SER A 393 15.77 -18.09 -22.07
CA SER A 393 14.89 -19.26 -21.91
C SER A 393 15.11 -20.34 -22.98
N ARG A 394 15.70 -19.98 -24.12
CA ARG A 394 16.06 -20.92 -25.20
C ARG A 394 17.42 -21.55 -25.00
N LEU A 395 18.27 -21.01 -24.12
CA LEU A 395 19.49 -21.70 -23.72
C LEU A 395 19.09 -22.96 -22.97
N GLN A 396 19.70 -24.10 -23.31
CA GLN A 396 19.46 -25.33 -22.57
C GLN A 396 19.75 -25.08 -21.10
N PHE A 397 18.81 -25.45 -20.24
CA PHE A 397 19.02 -25.45 -18.80
C PHE A 397 20.21 -26.36 -18.50
N ASP A 398 21.32 -25.75 -18.09
CA ASP A 398 22.49 -26.49 -17.62
C ASP A 398 22.37 -26.64 -16.10
N PRO A 399 22.02 -27.83 -15.59
CA PRO A 399 21.91 -28.06 -14.15
C PRO A 399 23.27 -27.99 -13.42
N CYS A 400 24.39 -27.87 -14.14
CA CYS A 400 25.74 -27.82 -13.57
C CYS A 400 26.38 -26.43 -13.57
N ALA A 401 25.69 -25.39 -14.05
CA ALA A 401 26.20 -24.01 -14.16
C ALA A 401 26.00 -23.15 -12.91
#